data_AF-A0A7S0NUX6-F1
#
_entry.id   AF-A0A7S0NUX6-F1
#
_cell.length_a   1.000
_cell.length_b   1.000
_cell.length_c   1.000
_cell.angle_alpha   90.00
_cell.angle_beta   90.00
_cell.angle_gamma   90.00
#
_symmetry.space_group_name_H-M   'P 1'
#
loop_
_entity.id
_entity.type
_entity.pdbx_description
1 polymer ?
#
loop_
_entity_poly.entity_id
_entity_poly.type
_entity_poly.pdbx_seq_one_letter_code
_entity_poly.pdbx_strand_id
1 'polypeptide(L)'
;EDGGGEEEGVGGDGPLGLTAAFGAGAVLALEQTSGAEACARVRSTEQMLETMRRVETLGEAVLADRAQVVELDRRRNVNREALAALRRVERQGKVATERHKPWVCFGGEAFVRRPHSATKQMLEADQKRLDLQIDELRTGITKKTSELCALDPTIAGGSDVHRSFVELRGVTGRAIAEQMSVA
;
A
#
# COMPACT_ATOMS: atom_id res chain seq x y z
N GLU A 1 -52.83 60.46 -9.46
CA GLU A 1 -52.72 61.93 -9.52
C GLU A 1 -51.28 62.20 -9.93
N ASP A 2 -51.02 62.14 -11.24
CA ASP A 2 -51.03 63.28 -12.19
C ASP A 2 -49.97 64.32 -11.80
N GLY A 3 -49.04 64.77 -12.65
CA GLY A 3 -48.85 64.62 -14.10
C GLY A 3 -47.73 65.59 -14.56
N GLY A 4 -47.48 65.62 -15.88
CA GLY A 4 -46.62 66.58 -16.62
C GLY A 4 -45.26 65.99 -17.06
N GLY A 5 -44.86 65.83 -18.33
CA GLY A 5 -45.13 66.63 -19.55
C GLY A 5 -44.26 67.89 -19.52
N GLU A 6 -43.39 68.29 -20.46
CA GLU A 6 -43.12 68.09 -21.90
C GLU A 6 -41.61 68.45 -22.15
N GLU A 7 -40.83 67.78 -23.02
CA GLU A 7 -40.43 68.14 -24.42
C GLU A 7 -40.20 69.66 -24.71
N GLU A 8 -39.22 70.20 -25.44
CA GLU A 8 -38.28 69.77 -26.51
C GLU A 8 -36.98 70.63 -26.48
N GLY A 9 -35.85 70.14 -27.05
CA GLY A 9 -35.22 70.70 -28.27
C GLY A 9 -33.90 71.44 -27.94
N VAL A 10 -32.79 71.49 -28.71
CA VAL A 10 -32.51 71.40 -30.16
C VAL A 10 -30.99 71.15 -30.35
N GLY A 11 -30.63 70.31 -31.33
CA GLY A 11 -29.59 70.55 -32.35
C GLY A 11 -28.09 70.69 -31.99
N GLY A 12 -27.26 69.83 -32.59
CA GLY A 12 -25.81 70.04 -32.69
C GLY A 12 -25.07 68.91 -33.42
N ASP A 13 -25.12 68.91 -34.76
CA ASP A 13 -24.34 68.03 -35.63
C ASP A 13 -22.85 68.43 -35.72
N GLY A 14 -21.97 67.49 -35.35
CA GLY A 14 -20.63 67.21 -35.92
C GLY A 14 -19.42 68.10 -35.54
N PRO A 15 -18.15 67.72 -35.88
CA PRO A 15 -17.64 66.40 -36.27
C PRO A 15 -16.32 65.95 -35.56
N LEU A 16 -16.08 64.63 -35.60
CA LEU A 16 -14.78 63.93 -35.81
C LEU A 16 -13.50 64.36 -35.05
N GLY A 17 -12.92 63.39 -34.33
CA GLY A 17 -11.46 63.28 -34.24
C GLY A 17 -10.89 62.91 -32.88
N LEU A 18 -11.00 61.64 -32.46
CA LEU A 18 -10.08 61.04 -31.47
C LEU A 18 -10.00 59.52 -31.67
N THR A 19 -9.29 59.12 -32.72
CA THR A 19 -8.71 57.77 -32.81
C THR A 19 -7.49 57.72 -31.90
N ALA A 20 -7.72 57.56 -30.60
CA ALA A 20 -6.65 57.14 -29.68
C ALA A 20 -6.45 55.64 -29.84
N ALA A 21 -5.24 55.27 -30.26
CA ALA A 21 -4.79 53.91 -30.51
C ALA A 21 -5.05 53.01 -29.28
N PHE A 22 -6.05 52.14 -29.38
CA PHE A 22 -6.17 50.98 -28.50
C PHE A 22 -5.04 50.02 -28.90
N GLY A 23 -3.98 50.01 -28.08
CA GLY A 23 -2.82 49.17 -28.30
C GLY A 23 -3.21 47.70 -28.39
N ALA A 24 -2.98 47.10 -29.56
CA ALA A 24 -3.04 45.66 -29.78
C ALA A 24 -2.05 44.84 -28.89
N GLY A 25 -1.24 45.50 -28.06
CA GLY A 25 -0.31 44.88 -27.12
C GLY A 25 -0.93 44.38 -25.82
N ALA A 26 -2.12 44.84 -25.41
CA ALA A 26 -2.73 44.43 -24.13
C ALA A 26 -3.53 43.12 -24.22
N VAL A 27 -4.06 42.78 -25.41
CA VAL A 27 -4.87 41.57 -25.62
C VAL A 27 -3.97 40.32 -25.65
N LEU A 28 -2.73 40.44 -26.13
CA LEU A 28 -1.78 39.33 -26.22
C LEU A 28 -1.20 38.90 -24.86
N ALA A 29 -1.36 39.70 -23.79
CA ALA A 29 -0.89 39.34 -22.45
C ALA A 29 -1.96 38.59 -21.62
N LEU A 30 -3.25 38.82 -21.89
CA LEU A 30 -4.35 38.19 -21.15
C LEU A 30 -4.68 36.77 -21.63
N GLU A 31 -4.40 36.43 -22.89
CA GLU A 31 -4.53 35.04 -23.37
C GLU A 31 -3.37 34.14 -22.91
N GLN A 32 -2.18 34.72 -22.67
CA GLN A 32 -1.00 33.96 -22.22
C GLN A 32 -1.09 33.52 -20.75
N THR A 33 -1.77 34.29 -19.89
CA THR A 33 -1.97 33.92 -18.48
C THR A 33 -3.05 32.86 -18.29
N SER A 34 -4.13 32.91 -19.09
CA SER A 34 -5.19 31.89 -19.12
C SER A 34 -4.65 30.50 -19.53
N GLY A 35 -3.78 30.44 -20.54
CA GLY A 35 -3.15 29.19 -20.97
C GLY A 35 -2.20 28.60 -19.93
N ALA A 36 -1.47 29.44 -19.19
CA ALA A 36 -0.56 29.00 -18.12
C ALA A 36 -1.32 28.43 -16.91
N GLU A 37 -2.41 29.07 -16.49
CA GLU A 37 -3.29 28.58 -15.43
C GLU A 37 -4.03 27.30 -15.84
N ALA A 38 -4.45 27.17 -17.10
CA ALA A 38 -5.04 25.95 -17.63
C ALA A 38 -4.01 24.79 -17.66
N CYS A 39 -2.79 25.03 -18.14
CA CYS A 39 -1.70 24.04 -18.07
C CYS A 39 -1.33 23.67 -16.63
N ALA A 40 -1.33 24.63 -15.69
CA ALA A 40 -1.08 24.35 -14.28
C ALA A 40 -2.19 23.48 -13.66
N ARG A 41 -3.46 23.73 -14.02
CA ARG A 41 -4.61 22.93 -13.59
C ARG A 41 -4.55 21.51 -14.17
N VAL A 42 -4.22 21.35 -15.45
CA VAL A 42 -4.05 20.04 -16.09
C VAL A 42 -2.90 19.27 -15.46
N ARG A 43 -1.74 19.90 -15.23
CA ARG A 43 -0.61 19.28 -14.52
C ARG A 43 -0.97 18.84 -13.10
N SER A 44 -1.76 19.64 -12.39
CA SER A 44 -2.27 19.27 -11.05
C SER A 44 -3.19 18.06 -11.10
N THR A 45 -4.09 17.97 -12.09
CA THR A 45 -4.94 16.78 -12.27
C THR A 45 -4.15 15.53 -12.64
N GLU A 46 -3.12 15.65 -13.50
CA GLU A 46 -2.25 14.52 -13.86
C GLU A 46 -1.46 14.01 -12.64
N GLN A 47 -0.95 14.92 -11.81
CA GLN A 47 -0.25 14.56 -10.56
C GLN A 47 -1.18 13.87 -9.55
N MET A 48 -2.43 14.32 -9.44
CA MET A 48 -3.44 13.71 -8.58
C MET A 48 -3.79 12.29 -9.06
N LEU A 49 -4.00 12.10 -10.36
CA LEU A 49 -4.31 10.79 -10.94
C LEU A 49 -3.14 9.80 -10.77
N GLU A 50 -1.91 10.26 -10.95
CA GLU A 50 -0.73 9.42 -10.72
C GLU A 50 -0.58 9.02 -9.24
N THR A 51 -0.87 9.94 -8.32
CA THR A 51 -0.87 9.64 -6.89
C THR A 51 -1.93 8.60 -6.53
N MET A 52 -3.15 8.75 -7.06
CA MET A 52 -4.25 7.79 -6.87
C MET A 52 -3.88 6.41 -7.41
N ARG A 53 -3.36 6.32 -8.64
CA ARG A 53 -2.89 5.07 -9.23
C ARG A 53 -1.83 4.39 -8.36
N ARG A 54 -0.88 5.16 -7.85
CA ARG A 54 0.21 4.63 -7.02
C ARG A 54 -0.31 4.08 -5.69
N VAL A 55 -1.24 4.79 -5.06
CA VAL A 55 -1.94 4.37 -3.84
C VAL A 55 -2.73 3.08 -4.09
N GLU A 56 -3.49 3.00 -5.18
CA GLU A 56 -4.25 1.80 -5.56
C GLU A 56 -3.33 0.60 -5.77
N THR A 57 -2.29 0.75 -6.59
CA THR A 57 -1.33 -0.33 -6.90
C THR A 57 -0.61 -0.83 -5.64
N LEU A 58 -0.18 0.08 -4.76
CA LEU A 58 0.46 -0.29 -3.49
C LEU A 58 -0.53 -0.93 -2.51
N GLY A 59 -1.76 -0.42 -2.46
CA GLY A 59 -2.84 -0.98 -1.64
C GLY A 59 -3.17 -2.42 -2.04
N GLU A 60 -3.33 -2.68 -3.33
CA GLU A 60 -3.54 -4.02 -3.88
C GLU A 60 -2.39 -4.97 -3.52
N ALA A 61 -1.14 -4.53 -3.67
CA ALA A 61 0.03 -5.33 -3.32
C ALA A 61 0.06 -5.69 -1.82
N VAL A 62 -0.25 -4.73 -0.93
CA VAL A 62 -0.31 -4.98 0.52
C VAL A 62 -1.41 -5.99 0.86
N LEU A 63 -2.58 -5.87 0.25
CA LEU A 63 -3.68 -6.80 0.48
C LEU A 63 -3.37 -8.20 -0.05
N ALA A 64 -2.74 -8.30 -1.22
CA ALA A 64 -2.30 -9.56 -1.79
C ALA A 64 -1.26 -10.26 -0.90
N ASP A 65 -0.25 -9.53 -0.43
CA ASP A 65 0.76 -10.08 0.48
C ASP A 65 0.14 -10.57 1.80
N ARG A 66 -0.81 -9.82 2.36
CA ARG A 66 -1.54 -10.22 3.58
C ARG A 66 -2.33 -11.52 3.37
N ALA A 67 -3.02 -11.64 2.24
CA ALA A 67 -3.71 -12.88 1.89
C ALA A 67 -2.73 -14.05 1.75
N GLN A 68 -1.56 -13.80 1.14
CA GLN A 68 -0.50 -14.81 1.01
C GLN A 68 0.06 -15.24 2.37
N VAL A 69 0.27 -14.32 3.31
CA VAL A 69 0.69 -14.65 4.68
C VAL A 69 -0.32 -15.60 5.34
N VAL A 70 -1.61 -15.31 5.22
CA VAL A 70 -2.66 -16.18 5.78
C VAL A 70 -2.60 -17.58 5.18
N GLU A 71 -2.40 -17.70 3.87
CA GLU A 71 -2.30 -19.00 3.20
C GLU A 71 -1.05 -19.79 3.63
N LEU A 72 0.10 -19.12 3.73
CA LEU A 72 1.30 -19.75 4.26
C LEU A 72 1.13 -20.17 5.73
N ASP A 73 0.42 -19.38 6.52
CA ASP A 73 0.09 -19.74 7.91
C ASP A 73 -0.84 -20.95 7.99
N ARG A 74 -1.82 -21.09 7.09
CA ARG A 74 -2.66 -22.30 6.98
C ARG A 74 -1.81 -23.53 6.67
N ARG A 75 -0.92 -23.44 5.68
CA ARG A 75 0.00 -24.54 5.31
C ARG A 75 0.93 -24.89 6.47
N ARG A 76 1.41 -23.88 7.20
CA ARG A 76 2.24 -24.05 8.38
C ARG A 76 1.50 -24.80 9.50
N ASN A 77 0.23 -24.46 9.73
CA ASN A 77 -0.58 -25.15 10.72
C ASN A 77 -0.79 -26.63 10.36
N VAL A 78 -1.11 -26.93 9.10
CA VAL A 78 -1.24 -28.32 8.61
C VAL A 78 0.06 -29.09 8.79
N ASN A 79 1.22 -28.48 8.53
CA ASN A 79 2.52 -29.11 8.78
C ASN A 79 2.78 -29.39 10.28
N ARG A 80 2.36 -28.49 11.17
CA ARG A 80 2.45 -28.71 12.63
C ARG A 80 1.57 -29.87 13.07
N GLU A 81 0.36 -29.98 12.53
CA GLU A 81 -0.54 -31.11 12.79
C GLU A 81 0.04 -32.43 12.29
N ALA A 82 0.62 -32.44 11.09
CA ALA A 82 1.30 -33.61 10.53
C ALA A 82 2.49 -34.04 11.40
N LEU A 83 3.33 -33.11 11.85
CA LEU A 83 4.43 -33.40 12.78
C LEU A 83 3.93 -33.91 14.14
N ALA A 84 2.83 -33.35 14.65
CA ALA A 84 2.22 -33.82 15.89
C ALA A 84 1.70 -35.27 15.76
N ALA A 85 1.10 -35.61 14.62
CA ALA A 85 0.66 -36.97 14.30
C ALA A 85 1.86 -37.94 14.23
N LEU A 86 2.94 -37.54 13.54
CA LEU A 86 4.17 -38.34 13.47
C LEU A 86 4.78 -38.57 14.85
N ARG A 87 4.86 -37.54 15.70
CA ARG A 87 5.35 -37.64 17.09
C ARG A 87 4.48 -38.55 17.96
N ARG A 88 3.17 -38.62 17.70
CA ARG A 88 2.26 -39.54 18.41
C ARG A 88 2.59 -40.99 18.06
N VAL A 89 2.87 -41.28 16.79
CA VAL A 89 3.29 -42.61 16.34
C VAL A 89 4.67 -42.98 16.90
N GLU A 90 5.60 -42.02 16.97
CA GLU A 90 6.91 -42.19 17.64
C GLU A 90 6.77 -42.60 19.10
N ARG A 91 5.96 -41.85 19.87
CA ARG A 91 5.72 -42.14 21.29
C ARG A 91 5.08 -43.51 21.53
N GLN A 92 4.31 -44.01 20.56
CA GLN A 92 3.70 -45.34 20.64
C GLN A 92 4.67 -46.47 20.26
N GLY A 93 5.92 -46.17 19.87
CA GLY A 93 6.92 -47.18 19.49
C GLY A 93 6.64 -47.87 18.16
N LYS A 94 5.72 -47.34 17.34
CA LYS A 94 5.20 -48.00 16.13
C LYS A 94 5.95 -47.65 14.85
N VAL A 95 7.05 -46.91 14.96
CA VAL A 95 7.77 -46.27 13.83
C VAL A 95 8.33 -47.28 12.82
N ALA A 96 8.74 -48.46 13.28
CA ALA A 96 9.43 -49.45 12.46
C ALA A 96 8.48 -50.40 11.69
N THR A 97 7.17 -50.38 11.96
CA THR A 97 6.23 -51.31 11.33
C THR A 97 5.74 -50.76 9.99
N GLU A 98 5.74 -51.60 8.95
CA GLU A 98 5.24 -51.25 7.60
C GLU A 98 3.81 -50.66 7.60
N ARG A 99 2.97 -51.07 8.56
CA ARG A 99 1.59 -50.58 8.74
C ARG A 99 1.51 -49.12 9.23
N HIS A 100 2.59 -48.59 9.81
CA HIS A 100 2.64 -47.26 10.42
C HIS A 100 3.51 -46.28 9.64
N LYS A 101 3.93 -46.64 8.42
CA LYS A 101 4.57 -45.72 7.50
C LYS A 101 3.56 -44.68 6.99
N PRO A 102 3.85 -43.38 7.10
CA PRO A 102 2.94 -42.34 6.67
C PRO A 102 2.79 -42.28 5.14
N TRP A 103 1.58 -41.95 4.71
CA TRP A 103 1.28 -41.55 3.34
C TRP A 103 1.39 -40.04 3.24
N VAL A 104 2.08 -39.57 2.20
CA VAL A 104 2.29 -38.14 1.93
C VAL A 104 1.67 -37.81 0.58
N CYS A 105 0.87 -36.75 0.52
CA CYS A 105 0.29 -36.25 -0.72
C CYS A 105 1.27 -35.30 -1.41
N PHE A 106 1.55 -35.54 -2.69
CA PHE A 106 2.29 -34.65 -3.57
C PHE A 106 1.36 -34.15 -4.68
N GLY A 107 1.23 -32.83 -4.83
CA GLY A 107 0.49 -32.22 -5.94
C GLY A 107 -1.01 -32.53 -5.99
N GLY A 108 -1.63 -32.93 -4.86
CA GLY A 108 -3.07 -33.23 -4.76
C GLY A 108 -3.49 -34.61 -5.31
N GLU A 109 -2.78 -35.13 -6.31
CA GLU A 109 -3.17 -36.35 -7.03
C GLU A 109 -2.34 -37.58 -6.64
N ALA A 110 -1.09 -37.39 -6.19
CA ALA A 110 -0.18 -38.50 -5.91
C ALA A 110 -0.04 -38.73 -4.40
N PHE A 111 -0.17 -39.98 -3.97
CA PHE A 111 0.11 -40.41 -2.59
C PHE A 111 1.31 -41.34 -2.57
N VAL A 112 2.34 -40.99 -1.81
CA VAL A 112 3.58 -41.78 -1.72
C VAL A 112 3.81 -42.22 -0.28
N ARG A 113 4.09 -43.52 -0.09
CA ARG A 113 4.50 -44.04 1.21
C ARG A 113 5.98 -43.75 1.44
N ARG A 114 6.29 -43.07 2.53
CA ARG A 114 7.66 -42.64 2.88
C ARG A 114 8.03 -43.18 4.26
N PRO A 115 9.32 -43.45 4.54
CA PRO A 115 9.74 -43.80 5.88
C PRO A 115 9.57 -42.61 6.82
N HIS A 116 9.28 -42.89 8.09
CA HIS A 116 8.91 -41.89 9.09
C HIS A 116 9.97 -40.79 9.26
N SER A 117 11.25 -41.17 9.36
CA SER A 117 12.38 -40.24 9.46
C SER A 117 12.47 -39.28 8.26
N ALA A 118 12.32 -39.79 7.04
CA ALA A 118 12.38 -38.97 5.83
C ALA A 118 11.17 -38.02 5.73
N THR A 119 9.99 -38.44 6.16
CA THR A 119 8.80 -37.57 6.19
C THR A 119 8.94 -36.48 7.25
N LYS A 120 9.47 -36.81 8.43
CA LYS A 120 9.73 -35.85 9.49
C LYS A 120 10.73 -34.77 9.05
N GLN A 121 11.86 -35.18 8.46
CA GLN A 121 12.87 -34.25 7.96
C GLN A 121 12.30 -33.33 6.88
N MET A 122 11.50 -33.87 5.96
CA MET A 122 10.82 -33.09 4.91
C MET A 122 9.89 -32.03 5.52
N LEU A 123 9.03 -32.42 6.47
CA LEU A 123 8.11 -31.49 7.14
C LEU A 123 8.83 -30.44 7.98
N GLU A 124 9.94 -30.79 8.64
CA GLU A 124 10.77 -29.84 9.40
C GLU A 124 11.48 -28.84 8.48
N ALA A 125 11.96 -29.29 7.32
CA ALA A 125 12.53 -28.39 6.30
C ALA A 125 11.47 -27.46 5.70
N ASP A 126 10.28 -27.99 5.39
CA ASP A 126 9.15 -27.21 4.90
C ASP A 126 8.68 -26.18 5.93
N GLN A 127 8.66 -26.54 7.22
CA GLN A 127 8.36 -25.62 8.32
C GLN A 127 9.31 -24.42 8.32
N LYS A 128 10.63 -24.67 8.25
CA LYS A 128 11.64 -23.59 8.19
C LYS A 128 11.48 -22.71 6.96
N ARG A 129 11.21 -23.31 5.80
CA ARG A 129 10.98 -22.56 4.55
C ARG A 129 9.75 -21.65 4.67
N LEU A 130 8.64 -22.17 5.20
CA LEU A 130 7.42 -21.39 5.41
C LEU A 130 7.64 -20.24 6.39
N ASP A 131 8.35 -20.49 7.49
CA ASP A 131 8.65 -19.45 8.48
C ASP A 131 9.47 -18.31 7.86
N LEU A 132 10.51 -18.62 7.06
CA LEU A 132 11.28 -17.60 6.32
C LEU A 132 10.41 -16.80 5.34
N GLN A 133 9.57 -17.48 4.55
CA GLN A 133 8.68 -16.81 3.58
C GLN A 133 7.65 -15.90 4.27
N ILE A 134 7.11 -16.33 5.41
CA ILE A 134 6.18 -15.52 6.21
C ILE A 134 6.89 -14.28 6.76
N ASP A 135 8.10 -14.42 7.27
CA ASP A 135 8.86 -13.30 7.81
C ASP A 135 9.26 -12.30 6.70
N GLU A 136 9.69 -12.79 5.54
CA GLU A 136 9.94 -11.97 4.36
C GLU A 136 8.69 -11.17 3.96
N LEU A 137 7.54 -11.82 3.84
CA LEU A 137 6.28 -11.14 3.50
C LEU A 137 5.88 -10.11 4.57
N ARG A 138 6.04 -10.41 5.86
CA ARG A 138 5.74 -9.46 6.94
C ARG A 138 6.63 -8.22 6.84
N THR A 139 7.94 -8.39 6.64
CA THR A 139 8.83 -7.24 6.44
C THR A 139 8.49 -6.45 5.17
N GLY A 140 8.08 -7.13 4.10
CA GLY A 140 7.60 -6.52 2.87
C GLY A 140 6.33 -5.69 3.06
N ILE A 141 5.33 -6.26 3.75
CA ILE A 141 4.08 -5.57 4.09
C ILE A 141 4.36 -4.32 4.92
N THR A 142 5.24 -4.39 5.92
CA THR A 142 5.59 -3.21 6.74
C THR A 142 6.21 -2.10 5.88
N LYS A 143 7.11 -2.43 4.94
CA LYS A 143 7.70 -1.44 4.03
C LYS A 143 6.65 -0.82 3.11
N LYS A 144 5.87 -1.65 2.41
CA LYS A 144 4.82 -1.17 1.49
C LYS A 144 3.76 -0.34 2.20
N THR A 145 3.39 -0.73 3.42
CA THR A 145 2.42 0.02 4.22
C THR A 145 3.01 1.37 4.68
N SER A 146 4.30 1.41 5.04
CA SER A 146 5.00 2.67 5.32
C SER A 146 5.06 3.59 4.10
N GLU A 147 5.31 3.06 2.90
CA GLU A 147 5.29 3.82 1.65
C GLU A 147 3.88 4.35 1.34
N LEU A 148 2.86 3.52 1.52
CA LEU A 148 1.46 3.92 1.33
C LEU A 148 1.07 5.07 2.28
N CYS A 149 1.46 5.00 3.55
CA CYS A 149 1.22 6.07 4.53
C CYS A 149 1.94 7.38 4.18
N ALA A 150 3.11 7.29 3.53
CA ALA A 150 3.86 8.48 3.10
C ALA A 150 3.20 9.17 1.89
N LEU A 151 2.51 8.40 1.04
CA LEU A 151 1.77 8.94 -0.11
C LEU A 151 0.41 9.52 0.30
N ASP A 152 -0.30 8.84 1.20
CA ASP A 152 -1.59 9.28 1.68
C ASP A 152 -1.72 9.05 3.21
N PRO A 153 -1.49 10.10 4.02
CA PRO A 153 -1.58 10.01 5.48
C PRO A 153 -3.02 9.86 5.99
N THR A 154 -4.03 10.09 5.14
CA THR A 154 -5.44 9.97 5.50
C THR A 154 -5.91 8.50 5.61
N ILE A 155 -5.25 7.58 4.90
CA ILE A 155 -5.64 6.15 4.84
C ILE A 155 -5.31 5.39 6.15
N ALA A 156 -4.32 5.85 6.92
CA ALA A 156 -3.84 5.14 8.11
C ALA A 156 -4.58 5.48 9.42
N GLY A 157 -5.74 6.16 9.35
CA GLY A 157 -6.51 6.52 10.55
C GLY A 157 -5.94 7.70 11.33
N GLY A 158 -5.34 8.67 10.63
CA GLY A 158 -4.65 9.81 11.22
C GLY A 158 -3.14 9.58 11.28
N SER A 159 -2.38 10.66 11.07
CA SER A 159 -0.92 10.67 10.84
C SER A 159 -0.05 10.00 11.91
N ASP A 160 -0.60 9.71 13.09
CA ASP A 160 0.18 9.30 14.26
C ASP A 160 0.24 7.80 14.52
N VAL A 161 -0.74 6.99 14.09
CA VAL A 161 -0.85 5.61 14.59
C VAL A 161 0.25 4.68 14.05
N HIS A 162 0.58 4.79 12.76
CA HIS A 162 1.61 3.95 12.15
C HIS A 162 3.04 4.44 12.44
N ARG A 163 3.25 5.76 12.50
CA ARG A 163 4.54 6.36 12.87
C ARG A 163 4.92 6.02 14.32
N SER A 164 3.97 6.14 15.23
CA SER A 164 4.16 5.77 16.65
C SER A 164 4.50 4.29 16.82
N PHE A 165 3.89 3.40 16.02
CA PHE A 165 4.15 1.96 16.12
C PHE A 165 5.55 1.55 15.61
N VAL A 166 6.07 2.27 14.60
CA VAL A 166 7.45 2.06 14.11
C VAL A 166 8.48 2.63 15.10
N GLU A 167 8.17 3.75 15.76
CA GLU A 167 9.01 4.35 16.81
C GLU A 167 8.97 3.54 18.13
N LEU A 168 7.94 2.72 18.35
CA LEU A 168 7.83 1.78 19.48
C LEU A 168 8.65 0.49 19.33
N ARG A 169 9.58 0.40 18.36
CA ARG A 169 10.60 -0.67 18.40
C ARG A 169 11.38 -0.53 19.70
N GLY A 170 11.03 -1.38 20.67
CA GLY A 170 11.58 -1.37 22.01
C GLY A 170 13.10 -1.26 21.98
N VAL A 171 13.62 -0.42 22.88
CA VAL A 171 15.05 -0.20 23.08
C VAL A 171 15.74 -1.56 23.06
N THR A 172 16.53 -1.82 22.01
CA THR A 172 17.25 -3.09 21.92
C THR A 172 18.15 -3.21 23.15
N GLY A 173 18.30 -4.40 23.73
CA GLY A 173 19.09 -4.59 24.96
C GLY A 173 20.53 -4.04 24.87
N ARG A 174 21.04 -3.88 23.65
CA ARG A 174 22.33 -3.23 23.35
C ARG A 174 22.34 -1.72 23.67
N ALA A 175 21.26 -1.01 23.37
CA ALA A 175 21.13 0.43 23.68
C ALA A 175 20.93 0.68 25.19
N ILE A 176 20.32 -0.26 25.92
CA ILE A 176 20.26 -0.22 27.40
C ILE A 176 21.66 -0.44 28.00
N ALA A 177 22.41 -1.40 27.47
CA ALA A 177 23.76 -1.70 27.93
C ALA A 177 24.75 -0.53 27.70
N GLU A 178 24.63 0.17 26.58
CA GLU A 178 25.45 1.36 26.31
C GLU A 178 25.11 2.52 27.26
N GLN A 179 23.83 2.79 27.55
CA GLN A 179 23.45 3.83 28.51
C GLN A 179 23.87 3.53 29.95
N MET A 180 23.89 2.26 30.37
CA MET A 180 24.36 1.88 31.71
C MET A 180 25.89 1.90 31.85
N SER A 181 26.65 1.96 30.76
CA SER A 181 28.12 2.08 30.83
C SER A 181 28.63 3.52 30.94
N VAL A 182 27.75 4.50 30.75
CA VAL A 182 28.06 5.95 30.82
C VAL A 182 27.62 6.57 32.16
N ALA A 183 26.99 5.80 33.05
CA ALA A 183 26.64 6.17 34.42
C ALA A 183 27.62 5.56 35.42
#